data_AF-A0A6M3LVN1-F1
#
_entry.id   AF-A0A6M3LVN1-F1
#
_cell.length_a   1.000
_cell.length_b   1.000
_cell.length_c   1.000
_cell.angle_alpha   90.00
_cell.angle_beta   90.00
_cell.angle_gamma   90.00
#
_symmetry.space_group_name_H-M   'P 1'
#
loop_
_entity.id
_entity.type
_entity.pdbx_description
1 polymer ?
#
loop_
_entity_poly.entity_id
_entity_poly.type
_entity_poly.pdbx_seq_one_letter_code
_entity_poly.pdbx_strand_id
1 'polypeptide(L)' 'MKPHYFEQTKADEDDFMLEMAKQQGYVPKSCLLGGMVVMALTREGKSPCSGCNCDRKKCEGRPA' A
#
# COMPACT_ATOMS: atom_id res chain seq x y z
N MET A 1 -6.58 -11.63 3.35
CA MET A 1 -5.64 -10.58 2.90
C MET A 1 -5.29 -10.81 1.45
N LYS A 2 -5.57 -9.83 0.58
CA LYS A 2 -5.25 -9.90 -0.85
C LYS A 2 -3.86 -9.27 -1.09
N PRO A 3 -3.12 -9.67 -2.15
CA PRO A 3 -1.85 -9.04 -2.48
C PRO A 3 -2.01 -7.57 -2.92
N HIS A 4 -3.17 -7.22 -3.45
CA HIS A 4 -3.55 -5.86 -3.82
C HIS A 4 -5.07 -5.70 -3.90
N TYR A 5 -5.51 -4.45 -3.87
CA TYR A 5 -6.91 -4.02 -3.95
C TYR A 5 -7.14 -3.06 -5.12
N PHE A 6 -6.42 -3.21 -6.23
CA PHE A 6 -6.44 -2.28 -7.38
C PHE A 6 -7.82 -2.15 -8.07
N GLU A 7 -8.65 -3.17 -7.93
CA GLU A 7 -10.03 -3.18 -8.44
C GLU A 7 -11.02 -2.47 -7.49
N GLN A 8 -10.57 -2.12 -6.28
CA GLN A 8 -11.36 -1.43 -5.27
C GLN A 8 -10.92 0.03 -5.14
N THR A 9 -11.79 0.86 -4.57
CA THR A 9 -11.47 2.27 -4.26
C THR A 9 -10.76 2.42 -2.92
N LYS A 10 -10.83 1.40 -2.05
CA LYS A 10 -10.17 1.33 -0.75
C LYS A 10 -9.68 -0.09 -0.48
N ALA A 11 -8.65 -0.21 0.34
CA ALA A 11 -8.24 -1.51 0.86
C ALA A 11 -9.23 -2.00 1.92
N ASP A 12 -9.29 -3.32 2.10
CA ASP A 12 -10.15 -3.94 3.11
C ASP A 12 -9.72 -3.49 4.52
N GLU A 13 -10.68 -3.17 5.39
CA GLU A 13 -10.42 -2.71 6.76
C GLU A 13 -9.74 -3.78 7.63
N ASP A 14 -9.89 -5.06 7.26
CA ASP A 14 -9.24 -6.19 7.91
C ASP A 14 -7.73 -6.28 7.62
N ASP A 15 -7.19 -5.44 6.73
CA ASP A 15 -5.77 -5.41 6.41
C ASP A 15 -4.98 -4.53 7.39
N PHE A 16 -4.92 -4.98 8.64
CA PHE A 16 -4.22 -4.29 9.74
C PHE A 16 -2.76 -3.95 9.40
N MET A 17 -2.07 -4.79 8.61
CA MET A 17 -0.69 -4.53 8.20
C MET A 17 -0.59 -3.31 7.29
N LEU A 18 -1.57 -3.11 6.42
CA LEU A 18 -1.63 -1.96 5.54
C LEU A 18 -1.92 -0.68 6.34
N GLU A 19 -2.88 -0.74 7.26
CA GLU A 19 -3.19 0.38 8.16
C GLU A 19 -1.96 0.78 9.00
N MET A 20 -1.24 -0.21 9.55
CA MET A 20 -0.01 0.05 10.28
C MET A 20 1.06 0.70 9.39
N ALA A 21 1.19 0.28 8.13
CA ALA A 21 2.14 0.87 7.19
C ALA A 21 1.76 2.29 6.76
N LYS A 22 0.46 2.60 6.65
CA LYS A 22 -0.05 3.96 6.43
C LYS A 22 0.27 4.86 7.63
N GLN A 23 0.04 4.37 8.85
CA GLN A 23 0.35 5.13 10.07
C GLN A 23 1.84 5.42 10.23
N GLN A 24 2.70 4.46 9.87
CA GLN A 24 4.16 4.64 9.89
C GLN A 24 4.71 5.50 8.75
N GLY A 25 3.86 5.91 7.79
CA GLY A 25 4.28 6.74 6.66
C GLY A 25 5.07 5.98 5.58
N TYR A 26 5.05 4.65 5.59
CA TYR A 26 5.66 3.86 4.51
C TYR A 26 4.87 4.00 3.20
N VAL A 27 3.56 4.20 3.29
CA VAL A 27 2.64 4.30 2.14
C VAL A 27 1.60 5.41 2.38
N PRO A 28 1.04 6.01 1.30
CA PRO A 28 -0.06 6.98 1.41
C PRO A 28 -1.33 6.34 1.99
N LYS A 29 -2.21 7.16 2.59
CA LYS A 29 -3.50 6.69 3.15
C LYS A 29 -4.41 6.06 2.08
N SER A 30 -4.28 6.50 0.83
CA SER A 30 -4.97 5.98 -0.36
C SER A 30 -4.28 4.74 -0.95
N CYS A 31 -3.28 4.15 -0.29
CA CYS A 31 -2.63 2.94 -0.76
C CYS A 31 -3.61 1.75 -0.87
N LEU A 32 -3.60 1.12 -2.05
CA LEU A 32 -4.38 -0.08 -2.39
C LEU A 32 -3.51 -1.33 -2.49
N LEU A 33 -2.25 -1.26 -2.09
CA LEU A 33 -1.37 -2.44 -2.04
C LEU A 33 -1.77 -3.28 -0.82
N GLY A 34 -1.69 -4.61 -0.91
CA GLY A 34 -1.96 -5.49 0.23
C GLY A 34 -0.95 -5.28 1.34
N GLY A 35 -1.38 -5.27 2.60
CA GLY A 35 -0.50 -4.98 3.74
C GLY A 35 0.67 -5.95 3.87
N MET A 36 0.44 -7.22 3.50
CA MET A 36 1.49 -8.23 3.44
C MET A 36 2.58 -7.88 2.41
N VAL A 37 2.20 -7.39 1.22
CA VAL A 37 3.16 -6.98 0.18
C VAL A 37 3.91 -5.72 0.59
N VAL A 38 3.20 -4.76 1.21
CA VAL A 38 3.81 -3.54 1.77
C VAL A 38 4.88 -3.91 2.79
N MET A 39 4.56 -4.76 3.75
CA MET A 39 5.49 -5.18 4.80
C MET A 39 6.67 -5.98 4.24
N ALA A 40 6.45 -6.84 3.25
CA ALA A 40 7.53 -7.58 2.59
C ALA A 40 8.51 -6.62 1.89
N LEU A 41 8.02 -5.67 1.10
CA LEU A 41 8.84 -4.68 0.41
C LEU A 41 9.58 -3.77 1.41
N THR A 42 8.90 -3.30 2.45
CA THR A 42 9.51 -2.50 3.51
C THR A 42 10.63 -3.26 4.22
N ARG A 43 10.44 -4.56 4.53
CA ARG A 43 11.48 -5.40 5.12
C ARG A 43 12.68 -5.61 4.19
N GLU A 44 12.46 -5.68 2.89
CA GLU A 44 13.53 -5.71 1.88
C GLU A 44 14.22 -4.36 1.68
N GLY A 45 13.79 -3.29 2.37
CA GLY A 45 14.30 -1.93 2.19
C GLY A 45 13.81 -1.27 0.89
N LYS A 46 12.84 -1.87 0.20
CA LYS A 46 12.25 -1.34 -1.03
C LYS A 46 11.03 -0.49 -0.70
N SER A 47 10.86 0.59 -1.43
CA SER A 47 9.68 1.45 -1.28
C SER A 47 8.45 0.72 -1.86
N PRO A 48 7.39 0.46 -1.05
CA PRO A 48 6.20 -0.26 -1.50
C PRO A 48 5.47 0.47 -2.65
N CYS A 49 5.62 1.78 -2.71
CA CYS A 49 5.04 2.64 -3.74
C CYS A 49 5.89 2.69 -5.03
N SER A 50 7.20 2.39 -4.97
CA SER A 50 8.08 2.45 -6.15
C SER A 50 7.92 1.26 -7.09
N GLY A 51 7.50 0.10 -6.57
CA GLY A 51 7.20 -1.11 -7.38
C GLY A 51 5.71 -1.32 -7.64
N CYS A 52 4.87 -0.33 -7.32
CA CYS A 52 3.43 -0.45 -7.39
C CYS A 52 2.93 -0.17 -8.81
N ASN A 53 2.32 -1.18 -9.44
CA ASN A 53 1.59 -1.03 -10.72
C ASN A 53 0.16 -0.51 -10.53
N CYS A 54 -0.20 -0.02 -9.33
CA CYS A 54 -1.49 0.64 -9.14
C CYS A 54 -1.51 1.97 -9.90
N ASP A 55 -2.67 2.30 -10.45
CA ASP A 55 -2.90 3.59 -11.07
C ASP A 55 -2.67 4.70 -10.05
N ARG A 56 -1.65 5.54 -10.29
CA ARG A 56 -1.25 6.63 -9.39
C ARG A 56 -2.37 7.66 -9.21
N LYS A 57 -3.35 7.72 -10.12
CA LYS A 57 -4.54 8.56 -9.95
C LYS A 57 -5.46 8.08 -8.83
N LYS A 58 -5.41 6.78 -8.48
CA LYS A 58 -6.25 6.20 -7.42
C LYS A 58 -5.53 6.12 -6.08
N CYS A 59 -4.25 5.75 -6.07
CA CYS A 59 -3.47 5.64 -4.84
C CYS A 59 -2.72 6.92 -4.46
N GLU A 60 -2.84 7.97 -5.29
CA GLU A 60 -2.17 9.26 -5.19
C GLU A 60 -0.63 9.19 -5.11
N GLY A 61 -0.05 7.99 -5.30
CA GLY A 61 1.38 7.75 -5.20
C GLY A 61 1.96 8.14 -3.83
N ARG A 62 3.29 8.05 -3.70
CA ARG A 62 3.97 8.63 -2.54
C ARG A 62 3.91 10.15 -2.71
N PRO A 63 3.35 10.92 -1.75
CA PRO A 63 3.57 12.35 -1.76
C PRO A 63 5.08 12.59 -1.74
N ALA A 64 5.55 13.43 -2.67
CA ALA A 64 6.95 13.83 -2.75
C ALA A 64 7.39 14.52 -1.46
#